data_AF-A0A1Q3GV91-F1
#
_entry.id   AF-A0A1Q3GV91-F1
#
_cell.length_a   1.000
_cell.length_b   1.000
_cell.length_c   1.000
_cell.angle_alpha   90.00
_cell.angle_beta   90.00
_cell.angle_gamma   90.00
#
_symmetry.space_group_name_H-M   'P 1'
#
loop_
_entity.id
_entity.type
_entity.pdbx_description
1 polymer ?
#
loop_
_entity_poly.entity_id
_entity_poly.type
_entity_poly.pdbx_seq_one_letter_code
_entity_poly.pdbx_strand_id
1 'polypeptide(L)'
;MGQTLSGIILDHSFKTVNSIEKRLGCKFKLIKESDYRGEKSQCKVYFLKNGILMLLHDELASEPYGVSEGTCMSFILSDTADAYSYNLCEGRNLKRAFKSMAGERFEESGDATPVETEVKDDYSFILESIKKITTEDLYDIINIYPYQSYHIDLFPNKVNFPSDESVIPPKKVIEARKNYKSIVIQAPNQLERPDELFEQLSNDDSDVVLNALSGIQASDINTHTLTYLIVIFRFHWETKVRNAAKKLVKQFASDSLWEQLNVVWNSKDRNIQGYHEKKEYYEHEHIHAGEYFLFAYLNRRNFFTHRPMKGMYNVYSAMTGNKDEIKNVFECYGSHLLEIPEKVKTQEHIGVAKIMFAPNLNFENAIDHLAQLPNLHNLYLWKCGLTEVPKNIGILSKLKSLELYKNSLEKLPENIYFPNMIYLGISDNKINHLNLEQFPQLDFLQVDQPYSIKFDNVKKPFKVGFGKQIYEEVTP
;
A
#
# COMPACT_ATOMS: atom_id res chain seq x y z
N MET A 1 -8.25 -4.24 3.99
CA MET A 1 -8.55 -4.60 2.58
C MET A 1 -9.03 -3.34 1.89
N GLY A 2 -8.27 -2.83 0.92
CA GLY A 2 -8.75 -1.74 0.08
C GLY A 2 -9.93 -2.21 -0.75
N GLN A 3 -11.05 -1.48 -0.73
CA GLN A 3 -12.18 -1.81 -1.58
C GLN A 3 -11.92 -1.22 -2.97
N THR A 4 -11.87 -2.08 -3.99
CA THR A 4 -11.98 -1.62 -5.37
C THR A 4 -13.45 -1.35 -5.64
N LEU A 5 -13.77 -0.13 -6.05
CA LEU A 5 -15.12 0.24 -6.43
C LEU A 5 -15.23 0.22 -7.95
N SER A 6 -16.01 -0.71 -8.47
CA SER A 6 -16.18 -0.89 -9.91
C SER A 6 -17.64 -0.96 -10.28
N GLY A 7 -17.99 -0.35 -11.42
CA GLY A 7 -19.38 -0.28 -11.81
C GLY A 7 -19.64 0.19 -13.23
N ILE A 8 -20.92 0.12 -13.60
CA ILE A 8 -21.46 0.64 -14.85
C ILE A 8 -22.56 1.64 -14.48
N ILE A 9 -22.59 2.77 -15.19
CA ILE A 9 -23.61 3.80 -15.10
C ILE A 9 -24.32 3.91 -16.43
N LEU A 10 -25.65 3.99 -16.35
CA LEU A 10 -26.52 4.33 -17.47
C LEU A 10 -27.19 5.67 -17.18
N ASP A 11 -27.23 6.57 -18.15
CA ASP A 11 -27.84 7.90 -18.02
C ASP A 11 -29.38 7.90 -18.01
N HIS A 12 -30.00 6.74 -18.26
CA HIS A 12 -31.45 6.61 -18.31
C HIS A 12 -31.98 5.90 -17.05
N SER A 13 -32.92 6.53 -16.36
CA SER A 13 -33.61 5.93 -15.22
C SER A 13 -34.56 4.85 -15.72
N PHE A 14 -34.46 3.63 -15.20
CA PHE A 14 -35.43 2.57 -15.49
C PHE A 14 -36.25 2.23 -14.26
N LYS A 15 -37.54 1.94 -14.45
CA LYS A 15 -38.43 1.55 -13.34
C LYS A 15 -38.34 0.06 -13.01
N THR A 16 -37.77 -0.76 -13.89
CA THR A 16 -37.69 -2.22 -13.73
C THR A 16 -36.42 -2.78 -14.34
N VAL A 17 -35.95 -3.89 -13.78
CA VAL A 17 -34.79 -4.66 -14.27
C VAL A 17 -34.99 -5.16 -15.70
N ASN A 18 -36.22 -5.53 -16.08
CA ASN A 18 -36.54 -5.97 -17.44
C ASN A 18 -36.18 -4.93 -18.51
N SER A 19 -36.20 -3.64 -18.17
CA SER A 19 -35.79 -2.56 -19.08
C SER A 19 -34.26 -2.49 -19.18
N ILE A 20 -33.54 -2.73 -18.08
CA ILE A 20 -32.08 -2.81 -18.03
C ILE A 20 -31.59 -4.01 -18.86
N GLU A 21 -32.22 -5.17 -18.70
CA GLU A 21 -31.93 -6.39 -19.46
C GLU A 21 -31.95 -6.14 -20.97
N LYS A 22 -33.00 -5.46 -21.46
CA LYS A 22 -33.14 -5.14 -22.89
C LYS A 22 -32.05 -4.18 -23.37
N ARG A 23 -31.62 -3.25 -22.51
CA ARG A 23 -30.66 -2.21 -22.87
C ARG A 23 -29.23 -2.73 -22.89
N LEU A 24 -28.86 -3.57 -21.92
CA LEU A 24 -27.54 -4.16 -21.77
C LEU A 24 -27.40 -5.52 -22.47
N GLY A 25 -28.51 -6.15 -22.86
CA GLY A 25 -28.52 -7.47 -23.48
C GLY A 25 -28.23 -8.63 -22.53
N CYS A 26 -28.25 -8.42 -21.21
CA CYS A 26 -27.98 -9.45 -20.20
C CYS A 26 -29.25 -9.85 -19.45
N LYS A 27 -29.15 -10.90 -18.63
CA LYS A 27 -30.22 -11.38 -17.75
C LYS A 27 -29.86 -11.17 -16.29
N PHE A 28 -30.85 -10.77 -15.49
CA PHE A 28 -30.72 -10.55 -14.06
C PHE A 28 -31.63 -11.52 -13.31
N LYS A 29 -31.07 -12.15 -12.28
CA LYS A 29 -31.83 -12.98 -11.35
C LYS A 29 -31.69 -12.42 -9.94
N LEU A 30 -32.79 -11.96 -9.35
CA LEU A 30 -32.80 -11.36 -8.01
C LEU A 30 -32.24 -12.35 -6.97
N ILE A 31 -31.36 -11.86 -6.10
CA ILE A 31 -30.83 -12.62 -4.97
C ILE A 31 -31.15 -11.93 -3.65
N LYS A 32 -31.26 -12.73 -2.59
CA LYS A 32 -31.39 -12.20 -1.24
C LYS A 32 -30.05 -11.62 -0.79
N GLU A 33 -30.11 -10.59 0.04
CA GLU A 33 -28.90 -9.93 0.55
C GLU A 33 -27.99 -10.89 1.33
N SER A 34 -28.56 -11.89 2.02
CA SER A 34 -27.82 -12.97 2.69
C SER A 34 -26.92 -13.79 1.78
N ASP A 35 -27.26 -13.85 0.50
CA ASP A 35 -26.65 -14.70 -0.52
C ASP A 35 -25.64 -13.92 -1.38
N TYR A 36 -25.49 -12.61 -1.13
CA TYR A 36 -24.48 -11.79 -1.77
C TYR A 36 -23.10 -12.09 -1.18
N ARG A 37 -22.22 -12.61 -2.03
CA ARG A 37 -20.83 -12.97 -1.69
C ARG A 37 -19.80 -12.11 -2.43
N GLY A 38 -20.27 -11.19 -3.29
CA GLY A 38 -19.39 -10.36 -4.12
C GLY A 38 -18.74 -11.15 -5.25
N GLU A 39 -19.35 -12.26 -5.67
CA GLU A 39 -18.84 -13.10 -6.75
C GLU A 39 -18.90 -12.37 -8.10
N LYS A 40 -18.07 -12.80 -9.06
CA LYS A 40 -18.02 -12.22 -10.41
C LYS A 40 -19.38 -12.14 -11.11
N SER A 41 -20.27 -13.10 -10.83
CA SER A 41 -21.62 -13.17 -11.40
C SER A 41 -22.65 -12.37 -10.62
N GLN A 42 -22.27 -11.57 -9.63
CA GLN A 42 -23.18 -10.82 -8.76
C GLN A 42 -22.97 -9.30 -8.91
N CYS A 43 -24.05 -8.54 -8.81
CA CYS A 43 -24.01 -7.08 -8.81
C CYS A 43 -25.04 -6.49 -7.83
N LYS A 44 -24.80 -5.23 -7.43
CA LYS A 44 -25.78 -4.38 -6.76
C LYS A 44 -26.27 -3.33 -7.76
N VAL A 45 -27.58 -3.15 -7.86
CA VAL A 45 -28.20 -2.18 -8.77
C VAL A 45 -28.90 -1.12 -7.94
N TYR A 46 -28.49 0.13 -8.15
CA TYR A 46 -29.05 1.33 -7.56
C TYR A 46 -29.91 2.03 -8.61
N PHE A 47 -31.19 2.15 -8.32
CA PHE A 47 -32.14 2.87 -9.17
C PHE A 47 -32.17 4.33 -8.76
N LEU A 48 -31.59 5.19 -9.59
CA LEU A 48 -31.44 6.61 -9.28
C LEU A 48 -32.58 7.41 -9.92
N LYS A 49 -32.73 8.66 -9.47
CA LYS A 49 -33.65 9.61 -10.11
C LYS A 49 -33.27 9.85 -11.56
N ASN A 50 -31.97 9.99 -11.83
CA ASN A 50 -31.38 10.21 -13.14
C ASN A 50 -30.33 9.10 -13.39
N GLY A 51 -30.74 8.02 -14.04
CA GLY A 51 -29.86 6.92 -14.40
C GLY A 51 -29.92 5.72 -13.45
N ILE A 52 -28.95 4.83 -13.65
CA ILE A 52 -28.74 3.62 -12.86
C ILE A 52 -27.25 3.47 -12.60
N LEU A 53 -26.89 3.11 -11.36
CA LEU A 53 -25.56 2.64 -11.01
C LEU A 53 -25.62 1.14 -10.73
N MET A 54 -24.76 0.37 -11.39
CA MET A 54 -24.56 -1.04 -11.10
C MET A 54 -23.15 -1.24 -10.56
N LEU A 55 -23.00 -1.68 -9.31
CA LEU A 55 -21.73 -2.11 -8.76
C LEU A 55 -21.52 -3.59 -9.03
N LEU A 56 -20.40 -3.92 -9.65
CA LEU A 56 -20.09 -5.25 -10.15
C LEU A 56 -18.58 -5.50 -10.10
N HIS A 57 -18.19 -6.76 -10.24
CA HIS A 57 -16.78 -7.17 -10.16
C HIS A 57 -15.91 -6.46 -11.22
N ASP A 58 -14.70 -6.08 -10.84
CA ASP A 58 -13.77 -5.28 -11.65
C ASP A 58 -13.53 -5.83 -13.06
N GLU A 59 -13.36 -7.15 -13.23
CA GLU A 59 -13.18 -7.81 -14.53
C GLU A 59 -14.33 -7.58 -15.52
N LEU A 60 -15.53 -7.29 -15.02
CA LEU A 60 -16.64 -6.91 -15.88
C LEU A 60 -16.58 -5.40 -16.14
N ALA A 61 -16.32 -4.56 -15.14
CA ALA A 61 -16.28 -3.11 -15.32
C ALA A 61 -15.07 -2.60 -16.14
N SER A 62 -14.04 -3.42 -16.36
CA SER A 62 -12.84 -3.03 -17.13
C SER A 62 -13.10 -2.80 -18.61
N GLU A 63 -14.20 -3.33 -19.14
CA GLU A 63 -14.52 -3.30 -20.57
C GLU A 63 -15.49 -2.16 -20.91
N PRO A 64 -15.39 -1.56 -22.10
CA PRO A 64 -16.39 -0.62 -22.60
C PRO A 64 -17.68 -1.35 -22.99
N TYR A 65 -18.80 -0.84 -22.51
CA TYR A 65 -20.13 -1.33 -22.86
C TYR A 65 -20.94 -0.29 -23.59
N GLY A 66 -21.60 -0.72 -24.65
CA GLY A 66 -22.48 0.11 -25.47
C GLY A 66 -23.92 -0.31 -25.29
N VAL A 67 -24.80 0.67 -25.26
CA VAL A 67 -26.25 0.49 -25.19
C VAL A 67 -26.88 0.90 -26.52
N SER A 68 -28.11 0.51 -26.81
CA SER A 68 -28.71 0.88 -28.11
C SER A 68 -28.83 2.39 -28.31
N GLU A 69 -29.06 3.16 -27.24
CA GLU A 69 -29.06 4.64 -27.24
C GLU A 69 -28.66 5.16 -25.85
N GLY A 70 -28.34 6.44 -25.72
CA GLY A 70 -27.93 7.04 -24.44
C GLY A 70 -26.50 6.69 -24.03
N THR A 71 -26.13 7.10 -22.82
CA THR A 71 -24.76 7.03 -22.30
C THR A 71 -24.58 5.80 -21.42
N CYS A 72 -23.49 5.10 -21.64
CA CYS A 72 -23.03 4.01 -20.78
C CYS A 72 -21.58 4.26 -20.39
N MET A 73 -21.33 4.40 -19.09
CA MET A 73 -20.00 4.58 -18.53
C MET A 73 -19.63 3.37 -17.68
N SER A 74 -18.50 2.73 -17.95
CA SER A 74 -17.93 1.74 -17.03
C SER A 74 -16.66 2.29 -16.38
N PHE A 75 -16.48 1.98 -15.11
CA PHE A 75 -15.34 2.48 -14.34
C PHE A 75 -14.83 1.47 -13.32
N ILE A 76 -13.55 1.59 -13.03
CA ILE A 76 -12.91 0.96 -11.89
C ILE A 76 -12.19 2.06 -11.15
N LEU A 77 -12.43 2.17 -9.86
CA LEU A 77 -11.74 3.03 -8.92
C LEU A 77 -11.07 2.13 -7.90
N SER A 78 -9.77 1.94 -8.06
CA SER A 78 -8.98 1.37 -6.99
C SER A 78 -8.65 2.51 -6.03
N ASP A 79 -9.33 2.57 -4.88
CA ASP A 79 -8.85 3.30 -3.68
C ASP A 79 -7.40 2.95 -3.33
N THR A 80 -7.09 1.77 -3.86
CA THR A 80 -5.91 1.02 -3.80
C THR A 80 -4.66 1.68 -4.43
N ALA A 81 -4.59 1.54 -5.76
CA ALA A 81 -3.35 1.42 -6.52
C ALA A 81 -3.01 2.65 -7.39
N ASP A 82 -3.61 3.82 -7.13
CA ASP A 82 -3.60 4.94 -8.09
C ASP A 82 -3.96 4.43 -9.50
N ALA A 83 -4.89 3.47 -9.55
CA ALA A 83 -5.25 2.74 -10.75
C ALA A 83 -6.76 2.81 -10.95
N TYR A 84 -7.16 3.26 -12.13
CA TYR A 84 -8.55 3.39 -12.50
C TYR A 84 -8.73 3.11 -13.97
N SER A 85 -9.90 2.62 -14.33
CA SER A 85 -10.33 2.55 -15.72
C SER A 85 -11.53 3.45 -15.90
N TYR A 86 -11.58 4.08 -17.06
CA TYR A 86 -12.70 4.90 -17.48
C TYR A 86 -13.05 4.52 -18.91
N ASN A 87 -14.29 4.10 -19.14
CA ASN A 87 -14.81 3.88 -20.47
C ASN A 87 -16.15 4.58 -20.60
N LEU A 88 -16.31 5.40 -21.62
CA LEU A 88 -17.52 6.14 -21.94
C LEU A 88 -17.98 5.79 -23.36
N CYS A 89 -19.22 5.32 -23.46
CA CYS A 89 -19.89 5.04 -24.72
C CYS A 89 -21.17 5.90 -24.83
N GLU A 90 -21.44 6.39 -26.04
CA GLU A 90 -22.75 6.94 -26.42
C GLU A 90 -23.36 6.05 -27.50
N GLY A 91 -24.52 5.48 -27.19
CA GLY A 91 -25.04 4.34 -27.94
C GLY A 91 -24.02 3.19 -27.93
N ARG A 92 -23.73 2.65 -29.11
CA ARG A 92 -22.72 1.58 -29.31
C ARG A 92 -21.35 2.10 -29.73
N ASN A 93 -21.12 3.42 -29.65
CA ASN A 93 -19.87 4.03 -30.08
C ASN A 93 -19.02 4.37 -28.86
N LEU A 94 -17.78 3.90 -28.85
CA LEU A 94 -16.79 4.30 -27.86
C LEU A 94 -16.42 5.77 -28.07
N LYS A 95 -16.58 6.60 -27.03
CA LYS A 95 -16.26 8.03 -27.06
C LYS A 95 -14.93 8.35 -26.41
N ARG A 96 -14.68 7.71 -25.27
CA ARG A 96 -13.43 7.88 -24.53
C ARG A 96 -13.17 6.61 -23.74
N ALA A 97 -11.96 6.08 -23.82
CA ALA A 97 -11.50 5.02 -22.94
C ALA A 97 -10.05 5.26 -22.58
N PHE A 98 -9.70 4.96 -21.34
CA PHE A 98 -8.33 4.79 -20.94
C PHE A 98 -8.29 3.99 -19.64
N LYS A 99 -7.15 3.36 -19.43
CA LYS A 99 -6.74 2.86 -18.11
C LYS A 99 -5.62 3.75 -17.65
N SER A 100 -5.59 4.04 -16.36
CA SER A 100 -4.49 4.75 -15.76
C SER A 100 -3.98 3.98 -14.57
N MET A 101 -2.69 4.09 -14.33
CA MET A 101 -2.04 3.52 -13.18
C MET A 101 -0.82 4.38 -12.82
N ALA A 102 -0.74 4.80 -11.56
CA ALA A 102 0.34 5.66 -11.06
C ALA A 102 0.52 6.93 -11.90
N GLY A 103 -0.58 7.53 -12.35
CA GLY A 103 -0.61 8.72 -13.20
C GLY A 103 -0.11 8.54 -14.65
N GLU A 104 0.11 7.31 -15.11
CA GLU A 104 0.38 7.00 -16.53
C GLU A 104 -0.86 6.36 -17.17
N ARG A 105 -1.32 6.93 -18.29
CA ARG A 105 -2.44 6.39 -19.07
C ARG A 105 -1.97 5.42 -20.15
N PHE A 106 -2.75 4.37 -20.36
CA PHE A 106 -2.55 3.33 -21.37
C PHE A 106 -3.89 2.83 -21.88
N GLU A 107 -3.87 2.12 -23.01
CA GLU A 107 -5.11 1.68 -23.71
C GLU A 107 -6.07 2.87 -23.94
N GLU A 108 -5.50 4.02 -24.33
CA GLU A 108 -6.21 5.27 -24.50
C GLU A 108 -6.82 5.39 -25.89
N SER A 109 -8.10 5.77 -25.96
CA SER A 109 -8.84 5.91 -27.20
C SER A 109 -9.92 7.00 -27.07
N GLY A 110 -10.20 7.68 -28.19
CA GLY A 110 -11.22 8.72 -28.26
C GLY A 110 -10.79 10.07 -27.67
N ASP A 111 -11.61 11.09 -27.89
CA ASP A 111 -11.29 12.47 -27.56
C ASP A 111 -11.48 12.78 -26.07
N ALA A 112 -10.62 13.65 -25.53
CA ALA A 112 -10.73 14.11 -24.14
C ALA A 112 -12.10 14.75 -23.90
N THR A 113 -12.75 14.36 -22.79
CA THR A 113 -14.07 14.90 -22.45
C THR A 113 -13.94 16.30 -21.81
N PRO A 114 -14.99 17.13 -21.80
CA PRO A 114 -14.94 18.44 -21.13
C PRO A 114 -14.56 18.36 -19.65
N VAL A 115 -15.00 17.31 -18.93
CA VAL A 115 -14.65 17.10 -17.51
C VAL A 115 -13.15 16.89 -17.33
N GLU A 116 -12.52 16.23 -18.29
CA GLU A 116 -11.09 15.94 -18.30
C GLU A 116 -10.24 17.20 -18.43
N THR A 117 -10.78 18.22 -19.11
CA THR A 117 -10.11 19.53 -19.26
C THR A 117 -10.28 20.44 -18.05
N GLU A 118 -11.34 20.24 -17.26
CA GLU A 118 -11.67 21.04 -16.07
C GLU A 118 -10.98 20.51 -14.81
N VAL A 119 -10.76 19.20 -14.72
CA VAL A 119 -10.26 18.52 -13.51
C VAL A 119 -8.87 17.94 -13.79
N LYS A 120 -7.84 18.47 -13.11
CA LYS A 120 -6.42 18.04 -13.28
C LYS A 120 -6.07 16.73 -12.55
N ASP A 121 -6.93 16.25 -11.67
CA ASP A 121 -6.72 15.01 -10.91
C ASP A 121 -7.61 13.90 -11.51
N ASP A 122 -6.97 12.81 -11.90
CA ASP A 122 -7.60 11.77 -12.71
C ASP A 122 -8.61 10.91 -11.93
N TYR A 123 -8.49 10.80 -10.61
CA TYR A 123 -9.49 10.13 -9.76
C TYR A 123 -10.75 10.98 -9.62
N SER A 124 -10.58 12.28 -9.35
CA SER A 124 -11.68 13.24 -9.24
C SER A 124 -12.44 13.39 -10.56
N PHE A 125 -11.76 13.26 -11.69
CA PHE A 125 -12.36 13.24 -13.02
C PHE A 125 -13.48 12.17 -13.15
N ILE A 126 -13.25 10.96 -12.64
CA ILE A 126 -14.24 9.89 -12.70
C ILE A 126 -15.43 10.24 -11.81
N LEU A 127 -15.19 10.70 -10.57
CA LEU A 127 -16.26 11.09 -9.66
C LEU A 127 -17.14 12.22 -10.23
N GLU A 128 -16.51 13.24 -10.83
CA GLU A 128 -17.23 14.33 -11.49
C GLU A 128 -17.98 13.86 -12.75
N SER A 129 -17.42 12.91 -13.51
CA SER A 129 -18.11 12.30 -14.64
C SER A 129 -19.37 11.56 -14.21
N ILE A 130 -19.27 10.78 -13.12
CA ILE A 130 -20.42 10.09 -12.51
C ILE A 130 -21.48 11.11 -12.13
N LYS A 131 -21.10 12.15 -11.37
CA LYS A 131 -22.00 13.21 -10.94
C LYS A 131 -22.68 13.93 -12.10
N LYS A 132 -21.97 14.21 -13.21
CA LYS A 132 -22.58 14.83 -14.40
C LYS A 132 -23.62 13.91 -15.06
N ILE A 133 -23.42 12.59 -15.04
CA ILE A 133 -24.36 11.61 -15.61
C ILE A 133 -25.56 11.39 -14.68
N THR A 134 -25.31 11.16 -13.39
CA THR A 134 -26.34 10.75 -12.42
C THR A 134 -26.99 11.90 -11.67
N THR A 135 -26.44 13.12 -11.78
CA THR A 135 -26.73 14.31 -10.96
C THR A 135 -26.48 14.15 -9.45
N GLU A 136 -25.84 13.06 -9.04
CA GLU A 136 -25.66 12.65 -7.64
C GLU A 136 -24.21 12.16 -7.42
N ASP A 137 -23.62 12.45 -6.27
CA ASP A 137 -22.27 12.02 -5.95
C ASP A 137 -22.19 10.50 -5.72
N LEU A 138 -21.14 9.84 -6.22
CA LEU A 138 -20.99 8.36 -6.16
C LEU A 138 -21.12 7.80 -4.73
N TYR A 139 -20.45 8.45 -3.77
CA TYR A 139 -20.46 7.99 -2.38
C TYR A 139 -21.81 8.27 -1.70
N ASP A 140 -22.53 9.32 -2.09
CA ASP A 140 -23.89 9.55 -1.60
C ASP A 140 -24.84 8.49 -2.15
N ILE A 141 -24.70 8.11 -3.42
CA ILE A 141 -25.44 7.00 -4.01
C ILE A 141 -25.24 5.73 -3.18
N ILE A 142 -23.99 5.33 -2.94
CA ILE A 142 -23.67 4.04 -2.31
C ILE A 142 -24.09 3.98 -0.85
N ASN A 143 -24.04 5.11 -0.14
CA ASN A 143 -24.32 5.16 1.29
C ASN A 143 -25.78 5.46 1.63
N ILE A 144 -26.53 6.13 0.74
CA ILE A 144 -27.88 6.63 1.03
C ILE A 144 -28.94 5.86 0.25
N TYR A 145 -28.68 5.49 -1.01
CA TYR A 145 -29.72 4.94 -1.86
C TYR A 145 -29.91 3.43 -1.62
N PRO A 146 -31.18 2.95 -1.62
CA PRO A 146 -31.45 1.52 -1.56
C PRO A 146 -30.98 0.85 -2.85
N TYR A 147 -30.43 -0.36 -2.72
CA TYR A 147 -30.04 -1.20 -3.85
C TYR A 147 -30.78 -2.54 -3.82
N GLN A 148 -30.77 -3.23 -4.96
CA GLN A 148 -31.14 -4.64 -5.05
C GLN A 148 -29.97 -5.46 -5.59
N SER A 149 -29.82 -6.68 -5.10
CA SER A 149 -28.74 -7.59 -5.50
C SER A 149 -29.23 -8.59 -6.54
N TYR A 150 -28.42 -8.85 -7.56
CA TYR A 150 -28.75 -9.78 -8.64
C TYR A 150 -27.56 -10.65 -9.04
N HIS A 151 -27.85 -11.86 -9.50
CA HIS A 151 -26.97 -12.56 -10.43
C HIS A 151 -27.13 -11.98 -11.85
N ILE A 152 -26.01 -11.84 -12.56
CA ILE A 152 -25.97 -11.38 -13.94
C ILE A 152 -25.28 -12.39 -14.84
N ASP A 153 -25.84 -12.62 -16.03
CA ASP A 153 -25.17 -13.35 -17.10
C ASP A 153 -24.20 -12.41 -17.85
N LEU A 154 -23.10 -12.95 -18.39
CA LEU A 154 -22.03 -12.20 -19.07
C LEU A 154 -22.60 -11.21 -20.10
N PHE A 155 -22.16 -9.95 -20.03
CA PHE A 155 -22.58 -8.87 -20.93
C PHE A 155 -22.22 -9.19 -22.40
N PRO A 156 -23.20 -9.36 -23.31
CA PRO A 156 -22.92 -9.71 -24.70
C PRO A 156 -22.60 -8.48 -25.58
N ASN A 157 -22.95 -7.26 -25.15
CA ASN A 157 -22.77 -6.03 -25.93
C ASN A 157 -21.46 -5.32 -25.60
N LYS A 158 -20.34 -6.04 -25.67
CA LYS A 158 -19.00 -5.43 -25.61
C LYS A 158 -18.80 -4.55 -26.83
N VAL A 159 -18.34 -3.32 -26.63
CA VAL A 159 -17.89 -2.47 -27.73
C VAL A 159 -16.43 -2.80 -27.97
N ASN A 160 -16.06 -3.12 -29.21
CA ASN A 160 -14.66 -3.36 -29.53
C ASN A 160 -13.89 -2.05 -29.35
N PHE A 161 -12.74 -2.11 -28.68
CA PHE A 161 -11.74 -1.07 -28.82
C PHE A 161 -11.44 -0.88 -30.32
N PRO A 162 -11.31 0.36 -30.82
CA PRO A 162 -10.76 0.58 -32.14
C PRO A 162 -9.40 -0.11 -32.17
N SER A 163 -9.30 -1.19 -32.93
CA SER A 163 -8.03 -1.84 -33.20
C SER A 163 -7.26 -0.91 -34.12
N ASP A 164 -6.60 0.09 -33.54
CA ASP A 164 -5.55 0.78 -34.25
C ASP A 164 -4.38 -0.22 -34.32
N GLU A 165 -4.35 -1.00 -35.40
CA GLU A 165 -3.22 -1.87 -35.78
C GLU A 165 -1.94 -1.05 -36.05
N SER A 166 -1.94 0.26 -35.76
CA SER A 166 -0.86 1.17 -36.06
C SER A 166 -0.15 1.82 -34.86
N VAL A 167 -0.37 1.40 -33.61
CA VAL A 167 0.71 1.43 -32.59
C VAL A 167 0.50 0.31 -31.56
N ILE A 168 0.80 -0.92 -31.97
CA ILE A 168 1.26 -1.94 -31.02
C ILE A 168 2.78 -1.95 -31.20
N PRO A 169 3.62 -1.46 -30.27
CA PRO A 169 5.00 -1.91 -30.31
C PRO A 169 4.90 -3.42 -30.11
N PRO A 170 5.42 -4.24 -31.05
CA PRO A 170 5.28 -5.67 -30.93
C PRO A 170 5.75 -6.08 -29.54
N LYS A 171 4.99 -6.97 -28.87
CA LYS A 171 5.57 -7.83 -27.84
C LYS A 171 6.69 -8.60 -28.53
N LYS A 172 7.87 -7.99 -28.62
CA LYS A 172 9.11 -8.72 -28.79
C LYS A 172 9.27 -9.50 -27.49
N VAL A 173 8.83 -10.75 -27.54
CA VAL A 173 9.59 -11.81 -26.90
C VAL A 173 11.01 -11.64 -27.42
N ILE A 174 11.90 -11.11 -26.58
CA ILE A 174 13.32 -11.02 -26.93
C ILE A 174 13.87 -12.43 -26.71
N GLU A 175 13.87 -13.23 -27.76
CA GLU A 175 14.93 -14.22 -27.90
C GLU A 175 16.22 -13.49 -28.33
N ALA A 176 17.30 -13.88 -27.66
CA ALA A 176 18.69 -13.43 -27.81
C ALA A 176 19.08 -12.10 -27.13
N ARG A 177 19.63 -12.21 -25.92
CA ARG A 177 20.93 -11.62 -25.55
C ARG A 177 21.75 -12.60 -24.70
N LYS A 178 22.40 -13.57 -25.36
CA LYS A 178 23.61 -14.18 -24.81
C LYS A 178 24.78 -13.26 -25.17
N ASN A 179 25.56 -12.85 -24.17
CA ASN A 179 26.77 -12.02 -24.21
C ASN A 179 26.59 -10.54 -23.85
N TYR A 180 26.33 -10.24 -22.58
CA TYR A 180 26.83 -9.00 -21.95
C TYR A 180 27.32 -9.30 -20.53
N LYS A 181 28.44 -8.66 -20.17
CA LYS A 181 29.23 -8.91 -18.95
C LYS A 181 28.36 -8.72 -17.71
N SER A 182 28.51 -9.61 -16.73
CA SER A 182 28.09 -9.38 -15.35
C SER A 182 28.58 -7.99 -14.93
N ILE A 183 27.65 -7.07 -14.67
CA ILE A 183 27.99 -5.80 -14.06
C ILE A 183 28.55 -6.17 -12.69
N VAL A 184 29.82 -5.83 -12.46
CA VAL A 184 30.44 -5.98 -11.15
C VAL A 184 29.75 -4.95 -10.27
N ILE A 185 28.76 -5.39 -9.48
CA ILE A 185 28.13 -4.57 -8.45
C ILE A 185 29.25 -4.23 -7.47
N GLN A 186 29.62 -2.95 -7.40
CA GLN A 186 30.59 -2.48 -6.42
C GLN A 186 30.03 -2.68 -5.01
N ALA A 187 30.90 -2.90 -4.02
CA ALA A 187 30.44 -3.00 -2.64
C ALA A 187 29.84 -1.64 -2.20
N PRO A 188 28.83 -1.63 -1.30
CA PRO A 188 28.16 -0.40 -0.85
C PRO A 188 29.10 0.76 -0.45
N ASN A 189 30.25 0.42 0.14
CA ASN A 189 31.21 1.36 0.69
C ASN A 189 32.26 1.84 -0.33
N GLN A 190 32.14 1.45 -1.61
CA GLN A 190 33.08 1.84 -2.67
C GLN A 190 32.67 3.11 -3.42
N LEU A 191 31.53 3.71 -3.08
CA LEU A 191 31.09 4.98 -3.66
C LEU A 191 31.99 6.12 -3.20
N GLU A 192 32.30 7.04 -4.12
CA GLU A 192 33.00 8.28 -3.74
C GLU A 192 32.11 9.20 -2.88
N ARG A 193 30.77 9.11 -3.00
CA ARG A 193 29.80 10.03 -2.36
C ARG A 193 28.48 9.37 -1.90
N PRO A 194 28.52 8.30 -1.09
CA PRO A 194 27.32 7.53 -0.73
C PRO A 194 26.28 8.33 0.05
N ASP A 195 26.71 9.14 1.02
CA ASP A 195 25.80 9.90 1.88
C ASP A 195 25.20 11.11 1.14
N GLU A 196 26.00 11.80 0.32
CA GLU A 196 25.51 12.93 -0.49
C GLU A 196 24.38 12.47 -1.44
N LEU A 197 24.55 11.31 -2.09
CA LEU A 197 23.55 10.79 -3.01
C LEU A 197 22.27 10.36 -2.28
N PHE A 198 22.38 9.76 -1.09
CA PHE A 198 21.22 9.43 -0.26
C PHE A 198 20.43 10.69 0.12
N GLU A 199 21.10 11.73 0.61
CA GLU A 199 20.47 12.98 1.02
C GLU A 199 19.81 13.71 -0.17
N GLN A 200 20.47 13.73 -1.33
CA GLN A 200 19.91 14.36 -2.53
C GLN A 200 18.72 13.58 -3.09
N LEU A 201 18.78 12.24 -3.11
CA LEU A 201 17.72 11.41 -3.66
C LEU A 201 16.51 11.27 -2.72
N SER A 202 16.70 11.42 -1.41
CA SER A 202 15.63 11.41 -0.40
C SER A 202 15.03 12.79 -0.13
N ASN A 203 15.53 13.81 -0.82
CA ASN A 203 15.09 15.19 -0.71
C ASN A 203 13.60 15.34 -1.06
N ASP A 204 12.96 16.32 -0.46
CA ASP A 204 11.54 16.61 -0.67
C ASP A 204 11.29 17.61 -1.82
N ASP A 205 12.34 18.24 -2.35
CA ASP A 205 12.35 19.01 -3.59
C ASP A 205 12.68 18.11 -4.81
N SER A 206 11.69 17.92 -5.68
CA SER A 206 11.80 17.14 -6.91
C SER A 206 12.90 17.61 -7.86
N ASP A 207 13.26 18.90 -7.88
CA ASP A 207 14.29 19.42 -8.76
C ASP A 207 15.69 19.06 -8.23
N VAL A 208 15.88 19.01 -6.90
CA VAL A 208 17.10 18.46 -6.28
C VAL A 208 17.25 16.99 -6.65
N VAL A 209 16.17 16.21 -6.54
CA VAL A 209 16.18 14.78 -6.91
C VAL A 209 16.49 14.60 -8.40
N LEU A 210 15.89 15.39 -9.30
CA LEU A 210 16.17 15.33 -10.74
C LEU A 210 17.61 15.66 -11.10
N ASN A 211 18.19 16.67 -10.44
CA ASN A 211 19.59 17.02 -10.64
C ASN A 211 20.51 15.88 -10.21
N ALA A 212 20.22 15.26 -9.06
CA ALA A 212 20.97 14.11 -8.57
C ALA A 212 20.86 12.92 -9.54
N LEU A 213 19.65 12.57 -9.98
CA LEU A 213 19.43 11.50 -10.96
C LEU A 213 20.20 11.75 -12.27
N SER A 214 20.28 13.01 -12.71
CA SER A 214 21.01 13.38 -13.94
C SER A 214 22.53 13.25 -13.79
N GLY A 215 23.03 13.33 -12.55
CA GLY A 215 24.46 13.22 -12.23
C GLY A 215 24.96 11.78 -12.10
N ILE A 216 24.09 10.80 -11.85
CA ILE A 216 24.47 9.39 -11.61
C ILE A 216 25.21 8.79 -12.82
N GLN A 217 26.43 8.29 -12.55
CA GLN A 217 27.27 7.58 -13.51
C GLN A 217 27.30 6.08 -13.22
N ALA A 218 27.86 5.30 -14.14
CA ALA A 218 28.00 3.85 -13.99
C ALA A 218 28.84 3.44 -12.76
N SER A 219 29.79 4.28 -12.33
CA SER A 219 30.59 4.08 -11.12
C SER A 219 29.78 4.20 -9.83
N ASP A 220 28.62 4.86 -9.87
CA ASP A 220 27.79 5.09 -8.69
C ASP A 220 26.78 3.96 -8.44
N ILE A 221 26.77 2.94 -9.30
CA ILE A 221 25.79 1.86 -9.26
C ILE A 221 26.29 0.72 -8.37
N ASN A 222 25.61 0.57 -7.25
CA ASN A 222 25.69 -0.59 -6.37
C ASN A 222 24.29 -0.99 -5.90
N THR A 223 24.20 -1.99 -5.02
CA THR A 223 22.95 -2.47 -4.44
C THR A 223 22.13 -1.36 -3.77
N HIS A 224 22.77 -0.40 -3.10
CA HIS A 224 22.08 0.69 -2.38
C HIS A 224 21.51 1.72 -3.37
N THR A 225 22.34 2.24 -4.29
CA THR A 225 21.89 3.19 -5.31
C THR A 225 20.79 2.58 -6.17
N LEU A 226 20.94 1.32 -6.59
CA LEU A 226 19.91 0.63 -7.36
C LEU A 226 18.60 0.48 -6.58
N THR A 227 18.69 0.22 -5.27
CA THR A 227 17.55 0.20 -4.36
C THR A 227 16.85 1.57 -4.34
N TYR A 228 17.59 2.66 -4.17
CA TYR A 228 17.03 4.02 -4.17
C TYR A 228 16.36 4.36 -5.51
N LEU A 229 17.01 4.05 -6.63
CA LEU A 229 16.47 4.29 -7.97
C LEU A 229 15.15 3.55 -8.20
N ILE A 230 15.03 2.30 -7.72
CA ILE A 230 13.80 1.52 -7.83
C ILE A 230 12.69 2.13 -6.98
N VAL A 231 12.99 2.52 -5.74
CA VAL A 231 12.00 3.17 -4.86
C VAL A 231 11.52 4.50 -5.49
N ILE A 232 12.41 5.33 -6.04
CA ILE A 232 12.03 6.58 -6.72
C ILE A 232 11.19 6.30 -7.96
N PHE A 233 11.67 5.40 -8.83
CA PHE A 233 10.96 4.99 -10.04
C PHE A 233 9.52 4.60 -9.71
N ARG A 234 9.31 3.87 -8.62
CA ARG A 234 8.01 3.35 -8.25
C ARG A 234 7.13 4.33 -7.48
N PHE A 235 7.71 5.12 -6.59
CA PHE A 235 6.93 5.72 -5.51
C PHE A 235 7.13 7.24 -5.34
N HIS A 236 8.01 7.86 -6.11
CA HIS A 236 8.15 9.31 -6.06
C HIS A 236 6.84 9.99 -6.52
N TRP A 237 6.40 11.08 -5.87
CA TRP A 237 5.10 11.70 -6.13
C TRP A 237 4.99 12.37 -7.51
N GLU A 238 6.12 12.80 -8.08
CA GLU A 238 6.18 13.41 -9.40
C GLU A 238 6.56 12.45 -10.55
N THR A 239 5.73 12.44 -11.59
CA THR A 239 5.91 11.60 -12.78
C THR A 239 7.22 11.85 -13.52
N LYS A 240 7.68 13.12 -13.61
CA LYS A 240 8.96 13.45 -14.28
C LYS A 240 10.15 12.78 -13.59
N VAL A 241 10.15 12.74 -12.25
CA VAL A 241 11.19 12.12 -11.43
C VAL A 241 11.15 10.61 -11.55
N ARG A 242 9.95 10.01 -11.47
CA ARG A 242 9.75 8.57 -11.70
C ARG A 242 10.31 8.15 -13.06
N ASN A 243 10.04 8.93 -14.10
CA ASN A 243 10.53 8.66 -15.46
C ASN A 243 12.04 8.80 -15.62
N ALA A 244 12.67 9.76 -14.94
CA ALA A 244 14.12 9.88 -14.91
C ALA A 244 14.77 8.66 -14.23
N ALA A 245 14.28 8.26 -13.06
CA ALA A 245 14.75 7.08 -12.34
C ALA A 245 14.51 5.79 -13.16
N LYS A 246 13.35 5.63 -13.80
CA LYS A 246 13.02 4.49 -14.68
C LYS A 246 14.07 4.27 -15.76
N LYS A 247 14.58 5.35 -16.37
CA LYS A 247 15.64 5.26 -17.39
C LYS A 247 16.93 4.69 -16.82
N LEU A 248 17.34 5.14 -15.64
CA LEU A 248 18.54 4.63 -14.95
C LEU A 248 18.36 3.18 -14.50
N VAL A 249 17.21 2.83 -13.91
CA VAL A 249 16.90 1.44 -13.55
C VAL A 249 16.95 0.55 -14.79
N LYS A 250 16.35 0.95 -15.91
CA LYS A 250 16.41 0.18 -17.17
C LYS A 250 17.84 0.06 -17.73
N GLN A 251 18.69 1.04 -17.47
CA GLN A 251 20.08 1.03 -17.92
C GLN A 251 20.97 0.12 -17.06
N PHE A 252 20.70 0.04 -15.76
CA PHE A 252 21.64 -0.54 -14.79
C PHE A 252 21.12 -1.79 -14.05
N ALA A 253 19.82 -2.03 -13.99
CA ALA A 253 19.26 -3.25 -13.42
C ALA A 253 19.58 -4.47 -14.31
N SER A 254 19.71 -5.65 -13.69
CA SER A 254 19.77 -6.90 -14.44
C SER A 254 18.44 -7.15 -15.18
N ASP A 255 18.48 -7.91 -16.27
CA ASP A 255 17.27 -8.26 -17.02
C ASP A 255 16.26 -9.00 -16.13
N SER A 256 16.74 -9.89 -15.25
CA SER A 256 15.91 -10.59 -14.25
C SER A 256 15.22 -9.61 -13.31
N LEU A 257 15.95 -8.64 -12.77
CA LEU A 257 15.39 -7.62 -11.89
C LEU A 257 14.39 -6.74 -12.65
N TRP A 258 14.74 -6.29 -13.86
CA TRP A 258 13.85 -5.47 -14.69
C TRP A 258 12.57 -6.21 -15.09
N GLU A 259 12.67 -7.49 -15.43
CA GLU A 259 11.53 -8.35 -15.75
C GLU A 259 10.66 -8.56 -14.52
N GLN A 260 11.23 -8.91 -13.37
CA GLN A 260 10.49 -9.06 -12.12
C GLN A 260 9.77 -7.77 -11.72
N LEU A 261 10.45 -6.63 -11.83
CA LEU A 261 9.86 -5.31 -11.63
C LEU A 261 8.66 -5.10 -12.56
N ASN A 262 8.76 -5.42 -13.85
CA ASN A 262 7.68 -5.21 -14.81
C ASN A 262 6.53 -6.22 -14.68
N VAL A 263 6.81 -7.49 -14.42
CA VAL A 263 5.81 -8.56 -14.28
C VAL A 263 4.97 -8.34 -13.04
N VAL A 264 5.60 -8.09 -11.89
CA VAL A 264 4.91 -7.86 -10.61
C VAL A 264 4.02 -6.62 -10.68
N TRP A 265 4.41 -5.61 -11.45
CA TRP A 265 3.61 -4.40 -11.63
C TRP A 265 2.33 -4.64 -12.44
N ASN A 266 2.37 -5.60 -13.36
CA ASN A 266 1.27 -5.95 -14.26
C ASN A 266 0.37 -7.08 -13.73
N SER A 267 0.62 -7.60 -12.53
CA SER A 267 -0.21 -8.66 -11.93
C SER A 267 -1.56 -8.11 -11.43
N LYS A 268 -2.59 -8.97 -11.42
CA LYS A 268 -3.95 -8.62 -10.95
C LYS A 268 -4.06 -8.57 -9.42
N ASP A 269 -3.11 -9.14 -8.68
CA ASP A 269 -3.11 -9.25 -7.21
C ASP A 269 -2.57 -7.97 -6.52
N ARG A 270 -3.05 -6.81 -6.96
CA ARG A 270 -2.65 -5.51 -6.42
C ARG A 270 -3.44 -5.21 -5.15
N ASN A 271 -3.05 -5.81 -4.03
CA ASN A 271 -3.46 -5.34 -2.71
C ASN A 271 -2.47 -4.25 -2.23
N ILE A 272 -2.99 -3.17 -1.65
CA ILE A 272 -2.25 -1.94 -1.27
C ILE A 272 -1.95 -1.83 0.21
N GLN A 273 -2.29 -2.89 0.94
CA GLN A 273 -1.42 -3.25 2.05
C GLN A 273 0.07 -3.29 1.64
N GLY A 274 0.41 -3.39 0.34
CA GLY A 274 1.76 -3.50 -0.18
C GLY A 274 2.35 -2.33 -0.99
N TYR A 275 1.86 -1.07 -0.90
CA TYR A 275 2.34 -0.01 -1.83
C TYR A 275 3.87 0.17 -1.78
N HIS A 276 4.49 0.17 -0.60
CA HIS A 276 5.95 0.21 -0.44
C HIS A 276 6.56 -1.14 -0.08
N GLU A 277 5.83 -2.21 -0.30
CA GLU A 277 5.82 -3.35 0.62
C GLU A 277 5.69 -4.67 -0.18
N LYS A 278 6.22 -4.65 -1.40
CA LYS A 278 6.24 -5.81 -2.30
C LYS A 278 7.42 -6.70 -1.99
N LYS A 279 7.12 -7.91 -1.53
CA LYS A 279 8.08 -8.98 -1.22
C LYS A 279 9.07 -9.20 -2.36
N GLU A 280 8.58 -9.13 -3.58
CA GLU A 280 9.37 -9.32 -4.79
C GLU A 280 10.42 -8.21 -5.02
N TYR A 281 10.34 -7.08 -4.32
CA TYR A 281 11.33 -6.01 -4.43
C TYR A 281 12.40 -6.17 -3.35
N TYR A 282 12.00 -6.16 -2.08
CA TYR A 282 12.96 -6.14 -0.97
C TYR A 282 13.62 -7.51 -0.70
N GLU A 283 13.11 -8.60 -1.24
CA GLU A 283 13.76 -9.93 -1.16
C GLU A 283 14.61 -10.27 -2.39
N HIS A 284 14.66 -9.39 -3.40
CA HIS A 284 15.50 -9.63 -4.57
C HIS A 284 16.99 -9.52 -4.22
N GLU A 285 17.84 -10.41 -4.74
CA GLU A 285 19.26 -10.52 -4.37
C GLU A 285 20.11 -9.26 -4.62
N HIS A 286 19.70 -8.41 -5.56
CA HIS A 286 20.34 -7.13 -5.88
C HIS A 286 19.73 -5.92 -5.16
N ILE A 287 18.83 -6.15 -4.21
CA ILE A 287 18.17 -5.12 -3.42
C ILE A 287 18.56 -5.28 -1.96
N HIS A 288 18.94 -4.16 -1.35
CA HIS A 288 19.27 -4.16 0.06
C HIS A 288 17.99 -3.90 0.86
N ALA A 289 17.47 -4.92 1.54
CA ALA A 289 16.17 -4.85 2.24
C ALA A 289 16.09 -3.69 3.25
N GLY A 290 17.12 -3.48 4.07
CA GLY A 290 17.16 -2.39 5.06
C GLY A 290 17.05 -1.00 4.42
N GLU A 291 17.94 -0.70 3.47
CA GLU A 291 17.92 0.52 2.65
C GLU A 291 16.58 0.70 1.92
N TYR A 292 15.99 -0.38 1.40
CA TYR A 292 14.69 -0.32 0.74
C TYR A 292 13.61 0.20 1.69
N PHE A 293 13.48 -0.36 2.89
CA PHE A 293 12.44 0.08 3.84
C PHE A 293 12.67 1.50 4.32
N LEU A 294 13.91 1.89 4.61
CA LEU A 294 14.23 3.26 5.00
C LEU A 294 13.90 4.25 3.88
N PHE A 295 14.34 3.96 2.66
CA PHE A 295 14.15 4.88 1.53
C PHE A 295 12.68 4.95 1.08
N ALA A 296 11.96 3.82 1.15
CA ALA A 296 10.53 3.78 0.88
C ALA A 296 9.72 4.56 1.92
N TYR A 297 10.11 4.49 3.20
CA TYR A 297 9.56 5.33 4.25
C TYR A 297 9.72 6.84 3.96
N LEU A 298 10.92 7.28 3.54
CA LEU A 298 11.18 8.69 3.22
C LEU A 298 10.35 9.17 2.02
N ASN A 299 10.28 8.37 0.96
CA ASN A 299 9.45 8.67 -0.21
C ASN A 299 7.96 8.74 0.17
N ARG A 300 7.48 7.81 0.99
CA ARG A 300 6.10 7.80 1.52
C ARG A 300 5.81 9.09 2.29
N ARG A 301 6.71 9.48 3.18
CA ARG A 301 6.58 10.71 3.99
C ARG A 301 6.54 11.96 3.10
N ASN A 302 7.42 12.06 2.11
CA ASN A 302 7.47 13.20 1.19
C ASN A 302 6.21 13.26 0.32
N PHE A 303 5.72 12.10 -0.16
CA PHE A 303 4.45 11.97 -0.88
C PHE A 303 3.29 12.54 -0.05
N PHE A 304 3.12 12.10 1.21
CA PHE A 304 2.05 12.62 2.08
C PHE A 304 2.22 14.09 2.49
N THR A 305 3.41 14.65 2.31
CA THR A 305 3.67 16.07 2.56
C THR A 305 3.27 16.93 1.37
N HIS A 306 3.53 16.47 0.15
CA HIS A 306 3.26 17.22 -1.07
C HIS A 306 1.88 16.93 -1.69
N ARG A 307 1.38 15.70 -1.56
CA ARG A 307 0.10 15.24 -2.11
C ARG A 307 -0.73 14.51 -1.05
N PRO A 308 -1.29 15.23 -0.05
CA PRO A 308 -2.14 14.63 0.96
C PRO A 308 -3.45 14.10 0.35
N MET A 309 -3.47 12.82 -0.03
CA MET A 309 -4.68 12.14 -0.48
C MET A 309 -5.52 11.71 0.73
N LYS A 310 -6.68 12.36 0.96
CA LYS A 310 -7.61 12.03 2.06
C LYS A 310 -7.98 10.54 2.10
N GLY A 311 -8.09 9.88 0.95
CA GLY A 311 -8.38 8.44 0.85
C GLY A 311 -7.23 7.54 1.33
N MET A 312 -6.00 7.76 0.82
CA MET A 312 -4.82 6.99 1.25
C MET A 312 -4.52 7.17 2.74
N TYR A 313 -4.72 8.38 3.28
CA TYR A 313 -4.57 8.64 4.71
C TYR A 313 -5.48 7.76 5.56
N ASN A 314 -6.74 7.59 5.15
CA ASN A 314 -7.71 6.75 5.85
C ASN A 314 -7.35 5.26 5.77
N VAL A 315 -6.84 4.79 4.63
CA VAL A 315 -6.41 3.39 4.45
C VAL A 315 -5.18 3.11 5.31
N TYR A 316 -4.14 3.94 5.24
CA TYR A 316 -2.93 3.79 6.06
C TYR A 316 -3.23 3.95 7.55
N SER A 317 -4.08 4.89 7.92
CA SER A 317 -4.51 5.03 9.31
C SER A 317 -5.25 3.78 9.81
N ALA A 318 -6.17 3.24 9.01
CA ALA A 318 -6.90 2.03 9.38
C ALA A 318 -5.98 0.81 9.51
N MET A 319 -4.89 0.75 8.73
CA MET A 319 -3.88 -0.30 8.81
C MET A 319 -2.92 -0.13 9.99
N THR A 320 -2.56 1.10 10.32
CA THR A 320 -1.55 1.41 11.34
C THR A 320 -2.15 1.64 12.73
N GLY A 321 -3.47 1.76 12.85
CA GLY A 321 -4.18 1.97 14.11
C GLY A 321 -4.03 3.36 14.70
N ASN A 322 -3.25 4.25 14.08
CA ASN A 322 -3.02 5.61 14.55
C ASN A 322 -3.17 6.62 13.40
N LYS A 323 -4.18 7.49 13.49
CA LYS A 323 -4.45 8.52 12.47
C LYS A 323 -3.35 9.56 12.39
N ASP A 324 -2.62 9.84 13.47
CA ASP A 324 -1.88 11.10 13.58
C ASP A 324 -0.38 10.98 13.28
N GLU A 325 0.12 9.80 12.89
CA GLU A 325 1.57 9.52 12.85
C GLU A 325 2.08 8.81 11.59
N ILE A 326 1.30 8.66 10.51
CA ILE A 326 1.73 7.92 9.30
C ILE A 326 3.09 8.42 8.76
N LYS A 327 3.39 9.71 8.88
CA LYS A 327 4.67 10.33 8.47
C LYS A 327 5.86 10.02 9.40
N ASN A 328 5.60 9.46 10.57
CA ASN A 328 6.53 9.22 11.67
C ASN A 328 6.64 7.73 12.03
N VAL A 329 5.98 6.86 11.25
CA VAL A 329 5.96 5.42 11.45
C VAL A 329 6.93 4.78 10.46
N PHE A 330 8.04 4.26 10.97
CA PHE A 330 8.99 3.44 10.21
C PHE A 330 8.59 1.97 10.31
N GLU A 331 8.45 1.30 9.16
CA GLU A 331 7.96 -0.08 9.09
C GLU A 331 8.91 -0.91 8.22
N CYS A 332 9.32 -2.08 8.73
CA CYS A 332 10.17 -3.02 8.00
C CYS A 332 9.81 -4.47 8.34
N TYR A 333 10.04 -5.39 7.40
CA TYR A 333 9.71 -6.80 7.59
C TYR A 333 10.35 -7.74 6.57
N GLY A 334 10.17 -9.04 6.80
CA GLY A 334 10.57 -10.09 5.88
C GLY A 334 11.88 -10.77 6.24
N SER A 335 12.08 -11.97 5.73
CA SER A 335 13.23 -12.82 6.09
C SER A 335 14.57 -12.36 5.51
N HIS A 336 14.54 -11.48 4.51
CA HIS A 336 15.75 -10.89 3.90
C HIS A 336 16.23 -9.63 4.64
N LEU A 337 15.50 -9.15 5.65
CA LEU A 337 15.91 -8.04 6.48
C LEU A 337 16.96 -8.52 7.49
N LEU A 338 18.23 -8.20 7.22
CA LEU A 338 19.37 -8.57 8.07
C LEU A 338 19.81 -7.43 9.00
N GLU A 339 19.61 -6.19 8.57
CA GLU A 339 19.99 -4.98 9.30
C GLU A 339 19.02 -3.82 9.03
N ILE A 340 18.98 -2.87 9.96
CA ILE A 340 18.40 -1.54 9.74
C ILE A 340 19.57 -0.58 9.47
N PRO A 341 19.59 0.17 8.36
CA PRO A 341 20.74 1.02 8.01
C PRO A 341 21.01 2.09 9.06
N GLU A 342 22.28 2.48 9.25
CA GLU A 342 22.66 3.52 10.21
C GLU A 342 21.97 4.87 9.94
N LYS A 343 21.65 5.17 8.69
CA LYS A 343 20.93 6.37 8.26
C LYS A 343 19.55 6.52 8.93
N VAL A 344 18.98 5.45 9.51
CA VAL A 344 17.76 5.59 10.32
C VAL A 344 17.98 6.56 11.50
N LYS A 345 19.21 6.63 12.04
CA LYS A 345 19.58 7.48 13.19
C LYS A 345 19.35 8.97 12.91
N THR A 346 19.40 9.38 11.63
CA THR A 346 19.21 10.79 11.24
C THR A 346 17.74 11.17 11.07
N GLN A 347 16.81 10.21 11.20
CA GLN A 347 15.38 10.41 10.96
C GLN A 347 14.65 10.79 12.24
N GLU A 348 14.94 11.97 12.77
CA GLU A 348 14.50 12.42 14.11
C GLU A 348 12.99 12.42 14.33
N HIS A 349 12.21 12.50 13.26
CA HIS A 349 10.75 12.54 13.29
C HIS A 349 10.10 11.17 13.52
N ILE A 350 10.86 10.07 13.45
CA ILE A 350 10.33 8.73 13.73
C ILE A 350 9.91 8.64 15.21
N GLY A 351 8.61 8.46 15.44
CA GLY A 351 8.03 8.21 16.77
C GLY A 351 7.65 6.75 16.99
N VAL A 352 7.45 6.02 15.89
CA VAL A 352 7.00 4.63 15.91
C VAL A 352 7.86 3.79 14.99
N ALA A 353 8.39 2.69 15.50
CA ALA A 353 9.07 1.68 14.70
C ALA A 353 8.32 0.35 14.76
N LYS A 354 8.01 -0.23 13.60
CA LYS A 354 7.39 -1.55 13.47
C LYS A 354 8.30 -2.48 12.68
N ILE A 355 8.71 -3.55 13.33
CA ILE A 355 9.50 -4.62 12.75
C ILE A 355 8.63 -5.88 12.80
N MET A 356 8.34 -6.46 11.64
CA MET A 356 7.45 -7.62 11.55
C MET A 356 8.12 -8.74 10.77
N PHE A 357 7.85 -10.02 11.06
CA PHE A 357 8.30 -11.14 10.22
C PHE A 357 9.80 -11.13 9.85
N ALA A 358 10.68 -10.64 10.73
CA ALA A 358 12.10 -10.43 10.46
C ALA A 358 12.99 -11.36 11.32
N PRO A 359 12.94 -12.70 11.10
CA PRO A 359 13.65 -13.66 11.94
C PRO A 359 15.18 -13.60 11.85
N ASN A 360 15.72 -12.97 10.79
CA ASN A 360 17.16 -12.92 10.53
C ASN A 360 17.76 -11.54 10.83
N LEU A 361 16.99 -10.60 11.37
CA LEU A 361 17.47 -9.26 11.70
C LEU A 361 18.44 -9.33 12.89
N ASN A 362 19.57 -8.64 12.77
CA ASN A 362 20.42 -8.35 13.92
C ASN A 362 19.73 -7.35 14.85
N PHE A 363 18.98 -7.86 15.82
CA PHE A 363 18.20 -7.03 16.72
C PHE A 363 19.06 -6.19 17.67
N GLU A 364 20.24 -6.65 18.11
CA GLU A 364 21.11 -5.82 18.94
C GLU A 364 21.50 -4.54 18.20
N ASN A 365 21.99 -4.68 16.97
CA ASN A 365 22.35 -3.53 16.14
C ASN A 365 21.14 -2.65 15.78
N ALA A 366 20.00 -3.26 15.43
CA ALA A 366 18.76 -2.54 15.17
C ALA A 366 18.32 -1.68 16.38
N ILE A 367 18.40 -2.23 17.59
CA ILE A 367 18.06 -1.52 18.82
C ILE A 367 19.04 -0.36 19.08
N ASP A 368 20.34 -0.55 18.85
CA ASP A 368 21.33 0.53 18.98
C ASP A 368 21.04 1.70 18.03
N HIS A 369 20.58 1.40 16.81
CA HIS A 369 20.20 2.41 15.83
C HIS A 369 18.92 3.13 16.23
N LEU A 370 17.88 2.39 16.61
CA LEU A 370 16.61 2.95 17.07
C LEU A 370 16.75 3.77 18.36
N ALA A 371 17.72 3.45 19.22
CA ALA A 371 18.00 4.20 20.44
C ALA A 371 18.50 5.63 20.21
N GLN A 372 19.01 5.93 19.01
CA GLN A 372 19.42 7.29 18.64
C GLN A 372 18.25 8.19 18.24
N LEU A 373 17.05 7.62 18.03
CA LEU A 373 15.88 8.38 17.62
C LEU A 373 15.30 9.14 18.82
N PRO A 374 15.32 10.50 18.81
CA PRO A 374 14.97 11.28 19.99
C PRO A 374 13.49 11.18 20.36
N ASN A 375 12.63 10.90 19.39
CA ASN A 375 11.18 10.89 19.50
C ASN A 375 10.58 9.47 19.53
N LEU A 376 11.37 8.40 19.46
CA LEU A 376 10.84 7.05 19.45
C LEU A 376 10.15 6.72 20.78
N HIS A 377 8.84 6.46 20.71
CA HIS A 377 8.00 6.15 21.87
C HIS A 377 7.24 4.82 21.74
N ASN A 378 7.05 4.29 20.53
CA ASN A 378 6.45 2.96 20.34
C ASN A 378 7.36 2.05 19.52
N LEU A 379 7.54 0.82 20.00
CA LEU A 379 8.27 -0.23 19.30
C LEU A 379 7.41 -1.49 19.20
N TYR A 380 7.25 -1.99 17.97
CA TYR A 380 6.52 -3.22 17.67
C TYR A 380 7.47 -4.23 17.04
N LEU A 381 7.68 -5.38 17.69
CA LEU A 381 8.52 -6.49 17.23
C LEU A 381 7.66 -7.74 17.05
N TRP A 382 6.88 -7.80 15.97
CA TRP A 382 5.88 -8.85 15.77
C TRP A 382 6.42 -9.99 14.93
N LYS A 383 6.18 -11.25 15.31
CA LYS A 383 6.52 -12.41 14.45
C LYS A 383 7.98 -12.44 14.03
N CYS A 384 8.87 -11.96 14.89
CA CYS A 384 10.30 -11.80 14.60
C CYS A 384 11.12 -13.03 15.00
N GLY A 385 10.48 -14.12 15.44
CA GLY A 385 11.17 -15.36 15.81
C GLY A 385 12.05 -15.22 17.05
N LEU A 386 11.83 -14.18 17.88
CA LEU A 386 12.65 -13.93 19.07
C LEU A 386 12.45 -15.05 20.11
N THR A 387 13.55 -15.69 20.52
CA THR A 387 13.59 -16.61 21.67
C THR A 387 14.04 -15.91 22.95
N GLU A 388 14.80 -14.83 22.80
CA GLU A 388 15.16 -13.89 23.84
C GLU A 388 14.99 -12.46 23.34
N VAL A 389 14.77 -11.53 24.27
CA VAL A 389 14.77 -10.09 23.95
C VAL A 389 16.23 -9.60 23.97
N PRO A 390 16.69 -8.78 23.01
CA PRO A 390 18.04 -8.23 23.00
C PRO A 390 18.39 -7.54 24.33
N LYS A 391 19.60 -7.78 24.85
CA LYS A 391 20.02 -7.26 26.16
C LYS A 391 20.04 -5.73 26.23
N ASN A 392 20.29 -5.08 25.10
CA ASN A 392 20.34 -3.63 24.96
C ASN A 392 18.97 -2.96 24.79
N ILE A 393 17.84 -3.72 24.76
CA ILE A 393 16.51 -3.12 24.59
C ILE A 393 16.18 -2.08 25.68
N GLY A 394 16.76 -2.23 26.88
CA GLY A 394 16.59 -1.31 28.00
C GLY A 394 17.16 0.10 27.75
N ILE A 395 18.01 0.28 26.73
CA ILE A 395 18.52 1.61 26.33
C ILE A 395 17.36 2.49 25.82
N LEU A 396 16.29 1.89 25.30
CA LEU A 396 15.08 2.56 24.81
C LEU A 396 14.17 3.07 25.95
N SER A 397 14.76 3.78 26.91
CA SER A 397 14.13 4.27 28.14
C SER A 397 12.95 5.24 27.94
N LYS A 398 12.81 5.81 26.74
CA LYS A 398 11.71 6.71 26.36
C LYS A 398 10.46 5.98 25.87
N LEU A 399 10.52 4.66 25.64
CA LEU A 399 9.37 3.90 25.16
C LEU A 399 8.20 3.97 26.13
N LYS A 400 7.02 4.20 25.55
CA LYS A 400 5.71 4.16 26.20
C LYS A 400 4.96 2.88 25.87
N SER A 401 5.25 2.29 24.71
CA SER A 401 4.62 1.07 24.23
C SER A 401 5.67 0.13 23.63
N LEU A 402 5.66 -1.11 24.09
CA LEU A 402 6.44 -2.21 23.52
C LEU A 402 5.52 -3.39 23.23
N GLU A 403 5.52 -3.87 21.99
CA GLU A 403 4.81 -5.07 21.61
C GLU A 403 5.75 -6.15 21.07
N LEU A 404 5.64 -7.34 21.63
CA LEU A 404 6.44 -8.52 21.33
C LEU A 404 5.56 -9.66 20.78
N TYR A 405 4.43 -9.31 20.16
CA TYR A 405 3.41 -10.27 19.70
C TYR A 405 3.99 -11.39 18.82
N LYS A 406 3.57 -12.63 19.10
CA LYS A 406 3.90 -13.82 18.30
C LYS A 406 5.40 -14.04 18.15
N ASN A 407 6.08 -14.13 19.28
CA ASN A 407 7.48 -14.59 19.33
C ASN A 407 7.54 -15.92 20.10
N SER A 408 8.71 -16.31 20.58
CA SER A 408 8.91 -17.54 21.36
C SER A 408 9.61 -17.24 22.68
N LEU A 409 9.34 -16.07 23.25
CA LEU A 409 9.96 -15.60 24.49
C LEU A 409 9.44 -16.40 25.68
N GLU A 410 10.35 -16.89 26.52
CA GLU A 410 10.00 -17.55 27.79
C GLU A 410 10.06 -16.60 28.99
N LYS A 411 10.87 -15.54 28.87
CA LYS A 411 11.03 -14.50 29.89
C LYS A 411 11.49 -13.19 29.25
N LEU A 412 11.28 -12.09 29.95
CA LEU A 412 11.97 -10.83 29.68
C LEU A 412 13.30 -10.81 30.47
N PRO A 413 14.36 -10.16 29.97
CA PRO A 413 15.64 -10.06 30.67
C PRO A 413 15.49 -9.31 32.01
N GLU A 414 16.13 -9.78 33.08
CA GLU A 414 15.96 -9.24 34.45
C GLU A 414 16.52 -7.82 34.64
N ASN A 415 17.49 -7.40 33.82
CA ASN A 415 18.20 -6.12 33.96
C ASN A 415 17.70 -5.02 33.00
N ILE A 416 16.44 -5.07 32.55
CA ILE A 416 15.84 -4.00 31.75
C ILE A 416 14.98 -3.09 32.64
N TYR A 417 14.96 -1.80 32.31
CA TYR A 417 14.17 -0.81 33.03
C TYR A 417 13.53 0.16 32.04
N PHE A 418 12.20 0.19 32.02
CA PHE A 418 11.42 1.07 31.16
C PHE A 418 10.57 2.02 32.01
N PRO A 419 11.14 3.17 32.44
CA PRO A 419 10.49 4.07 33.39
C PRO A 419 9.21 4.71 32.87
N ASN A 420 9.03 4.74 31.54
CA ASN A 420 7.90 5.39 30.87
C ASN A 420 6.93 4.39 30.22
N MET A 421 7.12 3.08 30.40
CA MET A 421 6.28 2.07 29.76
C MET A 421 4.88 2.11 30.36
N ILE A 422 3.88 2.35 29.50
CA ILE A 422 2.46 2.37 29.86
C ILE A 422 1.76 1.12 29.31
N TYR A 423 2.22 0.63 28.16
CA TYR A 423 1.62 -0.50 27.47
C TYR A 423 2.69 -1.54 27.11
N LEU A 424 2.46 -2.79 27.53
CA LEU A 424 3.30 -3.92 27.18
C LEU A 424 2.45 -5.03 26.55
N GLY A 425 2.74 -5.42 25.31
CA GLY A 425 2.08 -6.53 24.64
C GLY A 425 3.00 -7.74 24.51
N ILE A 426 2.59 -8.87 25.08
CA ILE A 426 3.36 -10.13 25.08
C ILE A 426 2.53 -11.33 24.60
N SER A 427 1.34 -11.10 24.05
CA SER A 427 0.53 -12.12 23.37
C SER A 427 1.35 -13.05 22.45
N ASP A 428 0.95 -14.31 22.39
CA ASP A 428 1.53 -15.38 21.56
C ASP A 428 3.03 -15.54 21.85
N ASN A 429 3.36 -15.64 23.14
CA ASN A 429 4.68 -16.01 23.67
C ASN A 429 4.52 -17.11 24.73
N LYS A 430 5.63 -17.49 25.39
CA LYS A 430 5.69 -18.48 26.47
C LYS A 430 6.01 -17.85 27.82
N ILE A 431 5.87 -16.53 27.95
CA ILE A 431 6.13 -15.79 29.18
C ILE A 431 5.10 -16.20 30.23
N ASN A 432 5.58 -16.68 31.37
CA ASN A 432 4.76 -17.09 32.51
C ASN A 432 5.14 -16.35 33.81
N HIS A 433 6.06 -15.40 33.72
CA HIS A 433 6.58 -14.65 34.86
C HIS A 433 6.99 -13.24 34.43
N LEU A 434 6.59 -12.23 35.21
CA LEU A 434 6.98 -10.83 35.01
C LEU A 434 7.33 -10.18 36.35
N ASN A 435 8.46 -9.47 36.38
CA ASN A 435 8.85 -8.61 37.48
C ASN A 435 8.45 -7.15 37.15
N LEU A 436 7.48 -6.61 37.87
CA LEU A 436 6.91 -5.28 37.61
C LEU A 436 7.80 -4.12 38.07
N GLU A 437 8.92 -4.40 38.76
CA GLU A 437 9.92 -3.38 39.05
C GLU A 437 10.53 -2.77 37.78
N GLN A 438 10.56 -3.53 36.68
CA GLN A 438 11.04 -3.10 35.38
C GLN A 438 10.11 -2.10 34.68
N PHE A 439 8.83 -2.07 35.06
CA PHE A 439 7.75 -1.32 34.38
C PHE A 439 6.92 -0.50 35.39
N PRO A 440 7.52 0.48 36.08
CA PRO A 440 6.88 1.18 37.21
C PRO A 440 5.65 2.04 36.85
N GLN A 441 5.37 2.24 35.57
CA GLN A 441 4.23 3.01 35.05
C GLN A 441 3.29 2.17 34.18
N LEU A 442 3.42 0.83 34.20
CA LEU A 442 2.59 -0.05 33.38
C LEU A 442 1.12 0.14 33.75
N ASP A 443 0.29 0.41 32.75
CA ASP A 443 -1.16 0.59 32.90
C ASP A 443 -1.93 -0.54 32.21
N PHE A 444 -1.38 -1.08 31.11
CA PHE A 444 -2.00 -2.17 30.36
C PHE A 444 -0.99 -3.23 29.90
N LEU A 445 -1.28 -4.48 30.25
CA LEU A 445 -0.57 -5.67 29.78
C LEU A 445 -1.45 -6.44 28.79
N GLN A 446 -1.04 -6.51 27.53
CA GLN A 446 -1.73 -7.30 26.51
C GLN A 446 -1.22 -8.75 26.46
N VAL A 447 -2.14 -9.70 26.66
CA VAL A 447 -1.89 -11.15 26.68
C VAL A 447 -3.01 -11.89 25.94
N ASP A 448 -2.78 -13.15 25.57
CA ASP A 448 -3.82 -14.01 25.01
C ASP A 448 -4.51 -14.85 26.09
N GLN A 449 -5.72 -15.30 25.82
CA GLN A 449 -6.42 -16.26 26.67
C GLN A 449 -6.24 -17.70 26.17
N PRO A 450 -6.08 -18.69 27.08
CA PRO A 450 -5.81 -18.52 28.51
C PRO A 450 -4.37 -18.03 28.75
N TYR A 451 -4.15 -17.22 29.79
CA TYR A 451 -2.80 -16.90 30.28
C TYR A 451 -2.59 -17.41 31.70
N SER A 452 -1.33 -17.69 32.02
CA SER A 452 -0.88 -18.03 33.37
C SER A 452 0.44 -17.32 33.62
N ILE A 453 0.36 -16.08 34.09
CA ILE A 453 1.52 -15.24 34.36
C ILE A 453 1.56 -14.95 35.86
N LYS A 454 2.71 -15.19 36.48
CA LYS A 454 3.01 -14.74 37.84
C LYS A 454 3.60 -13.34 37.80
N PHE A 455 3.14 -12.50 38.73
CA PHE A 455 3.55 -11.10 38.83
C PHE A 455 4.30 -10.87 40.15
N ASP A 456 5.53 -10.39 40.06
CA ASP A 456 6.34 -9.98 41.20
C ASP A 456 6.43 -8.46 41.29
N ASN A 457 6.60 -7.92 42.50
CA ASN A 457 6.85 -6.49 42.75
C ASN A 457 5.78 -5.55 42.17
N VAL A 458 4.50 -5.96 42.21
CA VAL A 458 3.37 -5.11 41.82
C VAL A 458 3.29 -3.91 42.79
N LYS A 459 3.68 -2.72 42.33
CA LYS A 459 3.65 -1.48 43.14
C LYS A 459 2.43 -0.61 42.87
N LYS A 460 1.77 -0.78 41.72
CA LYS A 460 0.58 -0.02 41.29
C LYS A 460 -0.39 -0.94 40.55
N PRO A 461 -1.70 -0.64 40.58
CA PRO A 461 -2.68 -1.37 39.79
C PRO A 461 -2.43 -1.23 38.28
N PHE A 462 -2.73 -2.29 37.52
CA PHE A 462 -2.72 -2.28 36.05
C PHE A 462 -3.72 -3.29 35.49
N LYS A 463 -4.10 -3.13 34.23
CA LYS A 463 -5.07 -3.99 33.55
C LYS A 463 -4.37 -5.06 32.73
N VAL A 464 -4.95 -6.25 32.70
CA VAL A 464 -4.53 -7.32 31.79
C VAL A 464 -5.68 -7.61 30.82
N GLY A 465 -5.40 -7.70 29.53
CA GLY A 465 -6.45 -7.81 28.52
C GLY A 465 -5.96 -8.08 27.10
N PHE A 466 -6.89 -8.01 26.15
CA PHE A 466 -6.58 -8.03 24.71
C PHE A 466 -7.54 -7.09 23.96
N GLY A 467 -6.98 -6.14 23.20
CA GLY A 467 -7.77 -5.12 22.53
C GLY A 467 -8.64 -4.33 23.52
N LYS A 468 -9.97 -4.39 23.35
CA LYS A 468 -10.93 -3.71 24.25
C LYS A 468 -11.37 -4.54 25.46
N GLN A 469 -11.00 -5.82 25.52
CA GLN A 469 -11.41 -6.72 26.57
C GLN A 469 -10.43 -6.69 27.74
N ILE A 470 -10.93 -6.53 28.95
CA ILE A 470 -10.15 -6.64 30.19
C ILE A 470 -10.46 -8.00 30.82
N TYR A 471 -9.42 -8.76 31.15
CA TYR A 471 -9.50 -10.06 31.78
C TYR A 471 -9.41 -9.96 33.30
N GLU A 472 -8.46 -9.17 33.79
CA GLU A 472 -8.30 -8.89 35.21
C GLU A 472 -7.70 -7.50 35.43
N GLU A 473 -7.87 -6.99 36.65
CA GLU A 473 -7.15 -5.83 37.15
C GLU A 473 -6.24 -6.33 38.29
N VAL A 474 -4.93 -6.24 38.09
CA VAL A 474 -3.94 -6.70 39.05
C VAL A 474 -3.68 -5.56 40.03
N THR A 475 -3.65 -5.87 41.33
CA THR A 475 -3.38 -4.91 42.41
C THR A 475 -2.25 -5.42 43.30
N PRO A 476 -1.50 -4.54 44.00
CA PRO A 476 -0.48 -4.94 44.99
C PRO A 476 -1.07 -5.81 46.10
#